data_AF-A0A0G9JWC6-F1
#
_entry.id   AF-A0A0G9JWC6-F1
#
_cell.length_a   1.000
_cell.length_b   1.000
_cell.length_c   1.000
_cell.angle_alpha   90.00
_cell.angle_beta   90.00
_cell.angle_gamma   90.00
#
_symmetry.space_group_name_H-M   'P 1'
#
loop_
_entity.id
_entity.type
_entity.pdbx_description
1 polymer ?
#
loop_
_entity_poly.entity_id
_entity_poly.type
_entity_poly.pdbx_seq_one_letter_code
_entity_poly.pdbx_strand_id
1 'polypeptide(L)'
;MERRNRSLKALNELIYIDSLDSFEKGNALVNWYNDYLSDNPIEEFDLELKDLKTLEELFFRNINFLKEIKEEARQELIRIKKVKNFLKN
;
A
#
# COMPACT_ATOMS: atom_id res chain seq x y z
N MET A 1 12.23 19.31 6.74
CA MET A 1 11.82 19.31 5.32
C MET A 1 10.62 20.23 5.20
N GLU A 2 10.55 21.08 4.17
CA GLU A 2 9.37 21.92 3.93
C GLU A 2 8.14 21.05 3.62
N ARG A 3 6.94 21.49 4.05
CA ARG A 3 5.69 20.71 3.93
C ARG A 3 5.44 20.24 2.50
N ARG A 4 5.51 21.15 1.51
CA ARG A 4 5.36 20.84 0.08
C ARG A 4 6.40 19.83 -0.42
N ASN A 5 7.66 19.99 -0.02
CA ASN A 5 8.73 19.06 -0.40
C ASN A 5 8.50 17.65 0.17
N ARG A 6 7.96 17.55 1.40
CA ARG A 6 7.53 16.28 1.99
C ARG A 6 6.40 15.64 1.18
N SER A 7 5.39 16.41 0.80
CA SER A 7 4.24 15.90 0.03
C SER A 7 4.65 15.43 -1.36
N LEU A 8 5.50 16.18 -2.07
CA LEU A 8 6.04 15.76 -3.37
C LEU A 8 6.89 14.51 -3.26
N LYS A 9 7.72 14.40 -2.21
CA LYS A 9 8.49 13.19 -1.93
C LYS A 9 7.58 11.99 -1.72
N ALA A 10 6.57 12.13 -0.86
CA ALA A 10 5.60 11.08 -0.58
C ALA A 10 4.86 10.62 -1.85
N LEU A 11 4.42 11.55 -2.70
CA LEU A 11 3.77 11.21 -3.97
C LEU A 11 4.70 10.43 -4.91
N ASN A 12 5.94 10.88 -5.09
CA ASN A 12 6.90 10.22 -5.97
C ASN A 12 7.27 8.81 -5.48
N GLU A 13 7.42 8.63 -4.17
CA GLU A 13 7.62 7.30 -3.58
C GLU A 13 6.42 6.40 -3.81
N LEU A 14 5.19 6.92 -3.68
CA LEU A 14 3.99 6.12 -3.93
C LEU A 14 3.84 5.72 -5.41
N ILE A 15 4.24 6.59 -6.35
CA ILE A 15 4.33 6.27 -7.79
C ILE A 15 5.30 5.12 -8.03
N TYR A 16 6.48 5.17 -7.41
CA TYR A 16 7.45 4.09 -7.50
C TYR A 16 6.89 2.78 -6.93
N ILE A 17 6.29 2.83 -5.74
CA ILE A 17 5.68 1.66 -5.11
C ILE A 17 4.58 1.05 -5.99
N ASP A 18 3.78 1.88 -6.67
CA ASP A 18 2.71 1.39 -7.55
C ASP A 18 3.23 0.53 -8.71
N SER A 19 4.49 0.74 -9.12
CA SER A 19 5.17 -0.03 -10.17
C SER A 19 5.82 -1.35 -9.70
N LEU A 20 5.85 -1.63 -8.40
CA LEU A 20 6.47 -2.83 -7.84
C LEU A 20 5.60 -4.09 -8.00
N ASP A 21 6.26 -5.25 -8.00
CA ASP A 21 5.61 -6.56 -7.96
C ASP A 21 4.91 -6.84 -6.61
N SER A 22 3.96 -7.77 -6.59
CA SER A 22 2.94 -7.87 -5.54
C SER A 22 3.48 -7.99 -4.10
N PHE A 23 4.40 -8.92 -3.82
CA PHE A 23 4.83 -9.09 -2.42
C PHE A 23 5.68 -7.90 -1.91
N GLU A 24 6.51 -7.32 -2.78
CA GLU A 24 7.35 -6.17 -2.45
C GLU A 24 6.51 -4.89 -2.30
N LYS A 25 5.52 -4.70 -3.18
CA LYS A 25 4.58 -3.59 -3.14
C LYS A 25 3.81 -3.54 -1.83
N GLY A 26 3.33 -4.67 -1.32
CA GLY A 26 2.59 -4.73 -0.06
C GLY A 26 3.41 -4.21 1.13
N ASN A 27 4.65 -4.67 1.28
CA ASN A 27 5.55 -4.21 2.35
C ASN A 27 5.92 -2.73 2.19
N ALA A 28 6.19 -2.30 0.95
CA ALA A 28 6.54 -0.92 0.68
C ALA A 28 5.38 0.05 0.98
N LEU A 29 4.13 -0.34 0.72
CA LEU A 29 2.94 0.45 1.08
C LEU A 29 2.78 0.62 2.59
N VAL A 30 3.11 -0.42 3.39
CA VAL A 30 3.08 -0.33 4.85
C VAL A 30 4.13 0.67 5.35
N ASN A 31 5.35 0.60 4.82
CA ASN A 31 6.41 1.55 5.17
C ASN A 31 6.02 2.98 4.79
N TRP A 32 5.49 3.16 3.58
CA TRP A 32 5.01 4.47 3.13
C TRP A 32 3.91 5.04 4.05
N TYR A 33 2.94 4.23 4.45
CA TYR A 33 1.92 4.65 5.42
C TYR A 33 2.56 5.07 6.74
N ASN A 34 3.50 4.29 7.26
CA ASN A 34 4.18 4.62 8.51
C ASN A 34 5.00 5.90 8.42
N ASP A 35 5.62 6.18 7.27
CA ASP A 35 6.47 7.35 7.08
C ASP A 35 5.64 8.64 6.87
N TYR A 36 4.45 8.53 6.26
CA TYR A 36 3.69 9.70 5.81
C TYR A 36 2.34 9.92 6.48
N LEU A 37 1.69 8.89 7.02
CA LEU A 37 0.30 8.95 7.47
C LEU A 37 0.03 8.40 8.88
N SER A 38 1.01 7.77 9.53
CA SER A 38 0.87 7.27 10.91
C SER A 38 0.60 8.40 11.91
N ASP A 39 1.41 9.46 11.83
CA ASP A 39 1.40 10.59 12.77
C ASP A 39 0.80 11.86 12.18
N ASN A 40 0.59 11.92 10.86
CA ASN A 40 0.11 13.11 10.16
C ASN A 40 -1.08 12.76 9.28
N PRO A 41 -2.20 13.49 9.37
CA PRO A 41 -3.37 13.25 8.53
C PRO A 41 -3.10 13.61 7.07
N ILE A 42 -3.85 13.00 6.15
CA ILE A 42 -3.64 13.20 4.70
C ILE A 42 -3.92 14.64 4.26
N GLU A 43 -4.74 15.37 5.01
CA GLU A 43 -5.08 16.78 4.82
C GLU A 43 -3.87 17.71 4.96
N GLU A 44 -2.77 17.24 5.55
CA GLU A 44 -1.51 18.00 5.61
C GLU A 44 -0.70 17.97 4.31
N PHE A 45 -1.12 17.18 3.31
CA PHE A 45 -0.47 17.17 2.01
C PHE A 45 -0.65 18.50 1.28
N ASP A 46 0.48 19.10 0.91
CA ASP A 46 0.55 20.35 0.18
C ASP A 46 0.98 20.06 -1.25
N LEU A 47 0.00 19.75 -2.09
CA LEU A 47 0.15 19.35 -3.48
C LEU A 47 -0.74 20.20 -4.38
N GLU A 48 -0.31 20.38 -5.64
CA GLU A 48 -1.15 21.01 -6.64
C GLU A 48 -2.31 20.08 -7.04
N LEU A 49 -3.39 20.65 -7.57
CA LEU A 49 -4.59 19.88 -7.95
C LEU A 49 -4.27 18.69 -8.87
N LYS A 50 -3.31 18.84 -9.79
CA LYS A 50 -2.88 17.76 -10.68
C LYS A 50 -2.29 16.60 -9.88
N ASP A 51 -1.40 16.90 -8.95
CA ASP A 51 -0.70 15.93 -8.11
C ASP A 51 -1.66 15.27 -7.12
N LEU A 52 -2.64 16.02 -6.59
CA LEU A 52 -3.71 15.48 -5.74
C LEU A 52 -4.58 14.45 -6.48
N LYS A 53 -4.91 14.69 -7.76
CA LYS A 53 -5.64 13.70 -8.58
C LYS A 53 -4.82 12.44 -8.81
N THR A 54 -3.51 12.58 -9.04
CA THR A 54 -2.62 11.42 -9.14
C THR A 54 -2.55 10.66 -7.82
N LEU A 55 -2.48 11.37 -6.69
CA LEU A 55 -2.53 10.75 -5.36
C LEU A 55 -3.84 9.96 -5.17
N GLU A 56 -4.99 10.57 -5.48
CA GLU A 56 -6.31 9.92 -5.40
C GLU A 56 -6.36 8.60 -6.20
N GLU A 57 -5.91 8.62 -7.46
CA GLU A 57 -5.87 7.43 -8.31
C GLU A 57 -4.95 6.34 -7.71
N LEU A 58 -3.77 6.72 -7.22
CA LEU A 58 -2.83 5.80 -6.57
C LEU A 58 -3.43 5.17 -5.32
N PHE A 59 -4.13 5.94 -4.48
CA PHE A 59 -4.83 5.41 -3.31
C PHE A 59 -5.86 4.36 -3.71
N PHE A 60 -6.69 4.67 -4.71
CA PHE A 60 -7.69 3.73 -5.20
C PHE A 60 -7.05 2.42 -5.68
N ARG A 61 -6.01 2.49 -6.53
CA ARG A 61 -5.30 1.31 -7.03
C ARG A 61 -4.66 0.50 -5.91
N ASN A 62 -3.92 1.16 -5.02
CA ASN A 62 -3.19 0.50 -3.94
C ASN A 62 -4.11 -0.12 -2.88
N ILE A 63 -5.25 0.50 -2.56
CA ILE A 63 -6.24 -0.09 -1.65
C ILE A 63 -6.85 -1.35 -2.26
N ASN A 64 -7.18 -1.35 -3.55
CA ASN A 64 -7.73 -2.54 -4.21
C ASN A 64 -6.72 -3.68 -4.24
N PHE A 65 -5.48 -3.36 -4.59
CA PHE A 65 -4.37 -4.29 -4.52
C PHE A 65 -4.17 -4.91 -3.12
N LEU A 66 -4.22 -4.11 -2.05
CA LEU A 66 -4.11 -4.63 -0.67
C LEU A 66 -5.28 -5.56 -0.30
N LYS A 67 -6.47 -5.31 -0.82
CA LYS A 67 -7.63 -6.21 -0.65
C LYS A 67 -7.42 -7.54 -1.37
N GLU A 68 -6.86 -7.52 -2.57
CA GLU A 68 -6.53 -8.73 -3.34
C GLU A 68 -5.50 -9.59 -2.60
N ILE A 69 -4.37 -9.01 -2.18
CA ILE A 69 -3.34 -9.71 -1.41
C ILE A 69 -3.91 -10.33 -0.12
N LYS A 70 -4.76 -9.59 0.59
CA LYS A 70 -5.42 -10.10 1.80
C LYS A 70 -6.25 -11.36 1.51
N GLU A 71 -6.96 -11.37 0.39
CA GLU A 71 -7.77 -12.51 -0.01
C GLU A 71 -6.89 -13.70 -0.45
N GLU A 72 -5.83 -13.46 -1.21
CA GLU A 72 -4.86 -14.49 -1.59
C GLU A 72 -4.24 -15.17 -0.37
N ALA A 73 -3.74 -14.37 0.59
CA ALA A 73 -3.17 -14.87 1.83
C ALA A 73 -4.19 -15.69 2.63
N ARG A 74 -5.47 -15.27 2.65
CA ARG A 74 -6.55 -16.02 3.31
C ARG A 74 -6.75 -17.40 2.65
N GLN A 75 -6.78 -17.46 1.33
CA GLN A 75 -6.95 -18.71 0.58
C GLN A 75 -5.77 -19.67 0.81
N GLU A 76 -4.55 -19.13 0.85
CA GLU A 76 -3.35 -19.91 1.11
C GLU A 76 -3.38 -20.52 2.52
N LEU A 77 -3.75 -19.74 3.55
CA LEU A 77 -3.91 -20.25 4.92
C LEU A 77 -4.95 -21.38 5.01
N ILE A 78 -6.06 -21.26 4.28
CA ILE A 78 -7.08 -22.32 4.21
C ILE A 78 -6.50 -23.58 3.57
N ARG A 79 -5.73 -23.45 2.49
CA ARG A 79 -5.06 -24.58 1.81
C ARG A 79 -4.06 -25.26 2.74
N ILE A 80 -3.19 -24.50 3.40
CA ILE A 80 -2.20 -25.03 4.36
C ILE A 80 -2.88 -25.80 5.48
N LYS A 81 -3.98 -25.26 6.03
CA LYS A 81 -4.77 -25.94 7.07
C LYS A 81 -5.34 -27.28 6.60
N LYS A 82 -5.85 -27.35 5.36
CA LYS A 82 -6.35 -28.60 4.77
C LYS A 82 -5.25 -29.64 4.60
N VAL A 83 -4.09 -29.26 4.07
CA VAL A 83 -2.93 -30.16 3.90
C VAL A 83 -2.44 -30.67 5.26
N LYS A 84 -2.33 -29.80 6.27
CA LYS A 84 -1.93 -30.18 7.63
C LYS A 84 -2.90 -31.18 8.26
N ASN A 85 -4.20 -31.04 8.02
CA ASN A 85 -5.19 -32.00 8.51
C ASN A 85 -5.10 -33.34 7.78
N PHE A 86 -4.83 -33.33 6.48
CA PHE A 86 -4.62 -34.56 5.70
C PHE A 86 -3.42 -35.37 6.21
N LEU A 87 -2.28 -34.72 6.47
CA LEU A 87 -1.06 -35.39 6.94
C LEU A 87 -1.13 -35.92 8.39
N LYS A 88 -2.18 -35.57 9.15
CA LYS A 88 -2.39 -36.04 10.52
C LYS A 88 -3.27 -37.30 10.59
N ASN A 89 -3.86 -37.69 9.47
CA ASN A 89 -4.61 -38.95 9.30
C ASN A 89 -3.72 -39.98 8.61
#